data_AF-A0A8C1R006-F1
#
_entry.id   AF-A0A8C1R006-F1
#
_cell.length_a   1.000
_cell.length_b   1.000
_cell.length_c   1.000
_cell.angle_alpha   90.00
_cell.angle_beta   90.00
_cell.angle_gamma   90.00
#
_symmetry.space_group_name_H-M   'P 1'
#
loop_
_entity.id
_entity.type
_entity.pdbx_description
1 polymer ?
#
loop_
_entity_poly.entity_id
_entity_poly.type
_entity_poly.pdbx_seq_one_letter_code
_entity_poly.pdbx_strand_id
1 'polypeptide(L)'
;MQDKHCKLNKLQLCDCGLTEESCSALATVLKSNSSLKELDMSKNNLQDSGVEKLSQNGLESKNCTLEKLRLNDCNLTDKSCSALATVLRSDNNLKELNMNNNNLQDSGVIHLCTRLKNVKCKLEILRLSDCSITEEGYKALASALRSNPSHLIELDLTGNDPGPSGVKELNDLLQDPNYSLKTLRFLGPDADEACKYVTGIVGKNPLLLRELNLSERQPDLKKLAALLKDKHCQLNTLKLNNNNIRAEGCAALISALNSNPSNLIELDLSGNKLGNTGIRNISPLLKNMQCRLEKFKYVVLYMYISAC
;
A
#
# COMPACT_ATOMS: atom_id res chain seq x y z
N MET A 1 1.65 -1.59 -38.24
CA MET A 1 1.29 -0.19 -37.89
C MET A 1 2.48 0.76 -38.08
N GLN A 2 3.08 0.81 -39.28
CA GLN A 2 4.25 1.68 -39.57
C GLN A 2 3.87 2.97 -40.34
N ASP A 3 2.57 3.23 -40.48
CA ASP A 3 2.05 4.39 -41.20
C ASP A 3 2.09 5.64 -40.31
N LYS A 4 2.73 6.71 -40.80
CA LYS A 4 2.83 8.03 -40.15
C LYS A 4 1.46 8.71 -40.00
N HIS A 5 0.43 8.19 -40.67
CA HIS A 5 -0.97 8.63 -40.55
C HIS A 5 -1.75 7.90 -39.45
N CYS A 6 -1.16 6.94 -38.74
CA CYS A 6 -1.81 6.25 -37.64
C CYS A 6 -2.08 7.22 -36.48
N LYS A 7 -3.37 7.49 -36.20
CA LYS A 7 -3.84 8.38 -35.12
C LYS A 7 -4.10 7.64 -33.80
N LEU A 8 -3.67 6.37 -33.69
CA LEU A 8 -3.94 5.54 -32.52
C LEU A 8 -3.23 6.10 -31.29
N ASN A 9 -4.00 6.66 -30.36
CA ASN A 9 -3.48 7.28 -29.14
C ASN A 9 -3.42 6.31 -27.95
N LYS A 10 -4.30 5.32 -27.92
CA LYS A 10 -4.42 4.34 -26.85
C LYS A 10 -4.51 2.93 -27.42
N LEU A 11 -3.68 2.03 -26.90
CA LEU A 11 -3.64 0.63 -27.29
C LEU A 11 -3.83 -0.24 -26.05
N GLN A 12 -4.90 -1.02 -26.05
CA GLN A 12 -5.24 -1.95 -24.96
C GLN A 12 -5.09 -3.37 -25.46
N LEU A 13 -4.16 -4.11 -24.86
CA LEU A 13 -3.83 -5.48 -25.17
C LEU A 13 -3.80 -6.33 -23.89
N CYS A 14 -4.68 -6.00 -22.93
CA CYS A 14 -4.77 -6.73 -21.68
C CYS A 14 -5.33 -8.14 -21.94
N ASP A 15 -4.71 -9.16 -21.33
CA ASP A 15 -5.17 -10.56 -21.40
C ASP A 15 -5.35 -11.06 -22.85
N CYS A 16 -4.31 -10.86 -23.66
CA CYS A 16 -4.31 -11.17 -25.10
C CYS A 16 -3.39 -12.34 -25.46
N GLY A 17 -2.87 -13.07 -24.47
CA GLY A 17 -1.90 -14.15 -24.70
C GLY A 17 -0.56 -13.66 -25.25
N LEU A 18 -0.18 -12.41 -24.98
CA LEU A 18 1.09 -11.85 -25.45
C LEU A 18 2.27 -12.47 -24.70
N THR A 19 3.38 -12.62 -25.42
CA THR A 19 4.66 -13.11 -24.90
C THR A 19 5.78 -12.12 -25.22
N GLU A 20 7.02 -12.43 -24.84
CA GLU A 20 8.20 -11.63 -25.17
C GLU A 20 8.38 -11.31 -26.67
N GLU A 21 7.85 -12.15 -27.58
CA GLU A 21 7.90 -11.92 -29.03
C GLU A 21 7.00 -10.77 -29.46
N SER A 22 5.86 -10.60 -28.79
CA SER A 22 4.95 -9.48 -29.05
C SER A 22 5.59 -8.14 -28.64
N CYS A 23 6.43 -8.14 -27.59
CA CYS A 23 7.16 -6.95 -27.17
C CYS A 23 8.13 -6.45 -28.25
N SER A 24 8.79 -7.34 -29.00
CA SER A 24 9.64 -6.96 -30.14
C SER A 24 8.85 -6.19 -31.19
N ALA A 25 7.68 -6.72 -31.58
CA ALA A 25 6.82 -6.08 -32.57
C ALA A 25 6.33 -4.71 -32.07
N LEU A 26 5.88 -4.63 -30.82
CA LEU A 26 5.40 -3.38 -30.21
C LEU A 26 6.52 -2.35 -30.03
N ALA A 27 7.75 -2.77 -29.76
CA ALA A 27 8.90 -1.87 -29.70
C ALA A 27 9.11 -1.14 -31.03
N THR A 28 8.96 -1.84 -32.17
CA THR A 28 9.04 -1.19 -33.49
C THR A 28 7.92 -0.18 -33.72
N VAL A 29 6.72 -0.42 -33.17
CA VAL A 29 5.60 0.52 -33.20
C VAL A 29 5.94 1.75 -32.35
N LEU A 30 6.42 1.59 -31.11
CA LEU A 30 6.80 2.70 -30.23
C LEU A 30 7.90 3.59 -30.83
N LYS A 31 8.81 3.02 -31.61
CA LYS A 31 9.90 3.76 -32.28
C LYS A 31 9.44 4.61 -33.46
N SER A 32 8.36 4.21 -34.13
CA SER A 32 7.88 4.81 -35.38
C SER A 32 6.58 5.62 -35.23
N ASN A 33 5.79 5.32 -34.20
CA ASN A 33 4.50 5.95 -33.93
C ASN A 33 4.67 7.11 -32.94
N SER A 34 4.37 8.32 -33.41
CA SER A 34 4.42 9.55 -32.60
C SER A 34 3.07 9.97 -32.00
N SER A 35 2.02 9.16 -32.16
CA SER A 35 0.67 9.46 -31.66
C SER A 35 0.26 8.64 -30.43
N LEU A 36 0.88 7.47 -30.20
CA LEU A 36 0.54 6.57 -29.09
C LEU A 36 1.01 7.13 -27.74
N LYS A 37 0.04 7.35 -26.85
CA LYS A 37 0.22 7.91 -25.50
C LYS A 37 -0.04 6.90 -24.39
N GLU A 38 -0.91 5.92 -24.61
CA GLU A 38 -1.27 4.91 -23.61
C GLU A 38 -1.09 3.50 -24.16
N LEU A 39 -0.34 2.66 -23.44
CA LEU A 39 -0.15 1.25 -23.75
C LEU A 39 -0.45 0.42 -22.51
N ASP A 40 -1.43 -0.48 -22.65
CA ASP A 40 -1.78 -1.46 -21.61
C ASP A 40 -1.52 -2.87 -22.13
N MET A 41 -0.56 -3.56 -21.51
CA MET A 41 -0.21 -4.95 -21.81
C MET A 41 -0.39 -5.85 -20.59
N SER A 42 -1.18 -5.43 -19.60
CA SER A 42 -1.40 -6.16 -18.36
C SER A 42 -1.96 -7.57 -18.58
N LYS A 43 -1.74 -8.51 -17.65
CA LYS A 43 -2.23 -9.90 -17.69
C LYS A 43 -1.71 -10.67 -18.90
N ASN A 44 -0.43 -10.53 -19.23
CA ASN A 44 0.22 -11.28 -20.30
C ASN A 44 1.56 -11.78 -19.79
N ASN A 45 2.01 -12.97 -20.21
CA ASN A 45 3.29 -13.52 -19.78
C ASN A 45 4.46 -12.93 -20.57
N LEU A 46 4.74 -11.64 -20.35
CA LEU A 46 5.78 -10.90 -21.07
C LEU A 46 7.19 -11.29 -20.62
N GLN A 47 7.33 -11.65 -19.34
CA GLN A 47 8.61 -11.91 -18.66
C GLN A 47 9.57 -10.71 -18.72
N ASP A 48 10.70 -10.81 -18.03
CA ASP A 48 11.71 -9.74 -18.05
C ASP A 48 12.27 -9.50 -19.45
N SER A 49 12.48 -10.57 -20.24
CA SER A 49 13.00 -10.49 -21.60
C SER A 49 12.11 -9.64 -22.52
N GLY A 50 10.78 -9.72 -22.37
CA GLY A 50 9.84 -8.89 -23.10
C GLY A 50 9.98 -7.41 -22.75
N VAL A 51 10.05 -7.07 -21.46
CA VAL A 51 10.18 -5.68 -20.99
C VAL A 51 11.55 -5.10 -21.33
N GLU A 52 12.62 -5.90 -21.29
CA GLU A 52 13.96 -5.51 -21.77
C GLU A 52 13.93 -5.13 -23.25
N LYS A 53 13.35 -5.99 -24.11
CA LYS A 53 13.19 -5.71 -25.55
C LYS A 53 12.36 -4.45 -25.79
N LEU A 54 11.25 -4.27 -25.06
CA LEU A 54 10.37 -3.11 -25.16
C LEU A 54 11.08 -1.81 -24.76
N SER A 55 11.87 -1.87 -23.69
CA SER A 55 12.65 -0.75 -23.16
C SER A 55 13.72 -0.30 -24.15
N GLN A 56 14.62 -1.23 -24.53
CA GLN A 56 15.78 -0.94 -25.38
C GLN A 56 15.40 -0.55 -26.82
N ASN A 57 14.39 -1.22 -27.40
CA ASN A 57 14.06 -1.06 -28.82
C ASN A 57 12.86 -0.14 -29.09
N GLY A 58 12.17 0.31 -28.04
CA GLY A 58 10.94 1.09 -28.15
C GLY A 58 10.96 2.34 -27.26
N LEU A 59 10.88 2.14 -25.94
CA LEU A 59 10.66 3.22 -24.97
C LEU A 59 11.83 4.20 -24.87
N GLU A 60 13.07 3.74 -25.08
CA GLU A 60 14.26 4.62 -25.09
C GLU A 60 14.36 5.50 -26.34
N SER A 61 13.53 5.26 -27.37
CA SER A 61 13.54 6.05 -28.60
C SER A 61 13.09 7.49 -28.34
N LYS A 62 13.79 8.47 -28.90
CA LYS A 62 13.40 9.90 -28.86
C LYS A 62 12.05 10.19 -29.51
N ASN A 63 11.60 9.31 -30.40
CA ASN A 63 10.29 9.43 -31.05
C ASN A 63 9.17 8.82 -30.20
N CYS A 64 9.49 8.13 -29.10
CA CYS A 64 8.49 7.53 -28.24
C CYS A 64 7.74 8.65 -27.50
N THR A 65 6.44 8.73 -27.76
CA THR A 65 5.57 9.75 -27.15
C THR A 65 4.73 9.20 -25.99
N LEU A 66 4.98 7.96 -25.59
CA LEU A 66 4.19 7.22 -24.60
C LEU A 66 4.25 7.92 -23.24
N GLU A 67 3.06 8.15 -22.67
CA GLU A 67 2.87 8.81 -21.38
C GLU A 67 2.42 7.83 -20.29
N LYS A 68 1.72 6.74 -20.66
CA LYS A 68 1.22 5.76 -19.71
C LYS A 68 1.55 4.34 -20.16
N LEU A 69 2.17 3.58 -19.27
CA LEU A 69 2.52 2.19 -19.48
C LEU A 69 1.96 1.34 -18.34
N ARG A 70 1.17 0.31 -18.69
CA ARG A 70 0.64 -0.66 -17.73
C ARG A 70 1.11 -2.07 -18.06
N LEU A 71 1.73 -2.70 -17.07
CA LEU A 71 2.37 -4.01 -17.13
C LEU A 71 1.97 -4.84 -15.89
N ASN A 72 0.70 -4.74 -15.49
CA ASN A 72 0.23 -5.43 -14.29
C ASN A 72 0.18 -6.93 -14.55
N ASP A 73 0.58 -7.76 -13.59
CA ASP A 73 0.49 -9.21 -13.71
C ASP A 73 1.12 -9.71 -15.03
N CYS A 74 2.40 -9.37 -15.21
CA CYS A 74 3.15 -9.66 -16.44
C CYS A 74 4.33 -10.63 -16.23
N ASN A 75 4.38 -11.28 -15.07
CA ASN A 75 5.48 -12.15 -14.63
C ASN A 75 6.84 -11.41 -14.62
N LEU A 76 6.84 -10.20 -14.06
CA LEU A 76 8.03 -9.33 -14.01
C LEU A 76 8.77 -9.45 -12.69
N THR A 77 10.09 -9.28 -12.74
CA THR A 77 10.98 -9.23 -11.58
C THR A 77 11.75 -7.91 -11.51
N ASP A 78 12.75 -7.84 -10.64
CA ASP A 78 13.63 -6.67 -10.50
C ASP A 78 14.41 -6.33 -11.77
N LYS A 79 14.67 -7.31 -12.64
CA LYS A 79 15.30 -7.09 -13.95
C LYS A 79 14.48 -6.16 -14.84
N SER A 80 13.15 -6.34 -14.88
CA SER A 80 12.25 -5.42 -15.58
C SER A 80 12.33 -4.00 -15.02
N CYS A 81 12.44 -3.83 -13.70
CA CYS A 81 12.64 -2.53 -13.08
C CYS A 81 13.98 -1.90 -13.47
N SER A 82 15.04 -2.70 -13.57
CA SER A 82 16.34 -2.24 -14.06
C SER A 82 16.26 -1.73 -15.51
N ALA A 83 15.59 -2.47 -16.39
CA ALA A 83 15.34 -2.06 -17.78
C ALA A 83 14.48 -0.79 -17.87
N LEU A 84 13.41 -0.68 -17.09
CA LEU A 84 12.59 0.54 -17.07
C LEU A 84 13.31 1.72 -16.41
N ALA A 85 14.24 1.48 -15.49
CA ALA A 85 15.09 2.52 -14.94
C ALA A 85 16.01 3.14 -16.02
N THR A 86 16.44 2.38 -17.03
CA THR A 86 17.20 2.97 -18.15
C THR A 86 16.34 3.89 -19.01
N VAL A 87 15.06 3.54 -19.21
CA VAL A 87 14.06 4.42 -19.86
C VAL A 87 13.85 5.69 -19.05
N LEU A 88 13.62 5.58 -17.73
CA LEU A 88 13.38 6.76 -16.87
C LEU A 88 14.58 7.71 -16.77
N ARG A 89 15.78 7.24 -17.12
CA ARG A 89 17.00 8.07 -17.22
C ARG A 89 17.05 8.88 -18.52
N SER A 90 16.45 8.39 -19.60
CA SER A 90 16.45 9.08 -20.90
C SER A 90 15.42 10.21 -20.91
N ASP A 91 15.50 11.09 -21.91
CA ASP A 91 14.46 12.10 -22.13
C ASP A 91 13.20 11.43 -22.71
N ASN A 92 12.39 10.90 -21.81
CA ASN A 92 11.15 10.19 -22.12
C ASN A 92 9.93 11.05 -21.75
N ASN A 93 8.74 10.58 -22.13
CA ASN A 93 7.46 11.24 -21.87
C ASN A 93 6.61 10.53 -20.80
N LEU A 94 7.16 9.50 -20.14
CA LEU A 94 6.40 8.64 -19.25
C LEU A 94 6.00 9.36 -17.97
N LYS A 95 4.69 9.42 -17.70
CA LYS A 95 4.06 10.03 -16.54
C LYS A 95 3.40 9.01 -15.63
N GLU A 96 2.89 7.91 -16.18
CA GLU A 96 2.28 6.81 -15.41
C GLU A 96 2.99 5.49 -15.72
N LEU A 97 3.46 4.84 -14.65
CA LEU A 97 3.96 3.47 -14.69
C LEU A 97 3.18 2.62 -13.69
N ASN A 98 2.52 1.59 -14.19
CA ASN A 98 1.79 0.62 -13.37
C ASN A 98 2.37 -0.78 -13.57
N MET A 99 2.90 -1.36 -12.49
CA MET A 99 3.52 -2.68 -12.47
C MET A 99 2.95 -3.56 -11.35
N ASN A 100 1.71 -3.30 -10.92
CA ASN A 100 1.05 -4.04 -9.85
C ASN A 100 1.06 -5.56 -10.10
N ASN A 101 1.02 -6.35 -9.03
CA ASN A 101 0.94 -7.82 -9.08
C ASN A 101 2.13 -8.46 -9.84
N ASN A 102 3.35 -7.97 -9.60
CA ASN A 102 4.58 -8.56 -10.14
C ASN A 102 5.59 -8.76 -9.01
N ASN A 103 6.44 -9.79 -9.06
CA ASN A 103 7.39 -10.09 -7.99
C ASN A 103 8.67 -9.22 -8.06
N LEU A 104 8.51 -7.90 -7.94
CA LEU A 104 9.58 -6.91 -8.14
C LEU A 104 10.58 -6.86 -6.99
N GLN A 105 10.12 -7.12 -5.76
CA GLN A 105 10.93 -7.10 -4.53
C GLN A 105 11.59 -5.73 -4.27
N ASP A 106 12.37 -5.64 -3.19
CA ASP A 106 13.07 -4.40 -2.83
C ASP A 106 14.10 -3.99 -3.88
N SER A 107 14.81 -4.96 -4.51
CA SER A 107 15.81 -4.67 -5.53
C SER A 107 15.19 -3.95 -6.74
N GLY A 108 14.02 -4.38 -7.19
CA GLY A 108 13.30 -3.72 -8.28
C GLY A 108 12.92 -2.28 -7.94
N VAL A 109 12.38 -2.06 -6.74
CA VAL A 109 12.06 -0.71 -6.25
C VAL A 109 13.30 0.17 -6.16
N ILE A 110 14.41 -0.37 -5.64
CA ILE A 110 15.68 0.35 -5.52
C ILE A 110 16.18 0.83 -6.89
N HIS A 111 16.08 -0.01 -7.94
CA HIS A 111 16.40 0.41 -9.31
C HIS A 111 15.60 1.63 -9.75
N LEU A 112 14.29 1.62 -9.55
CA LEU A 112 13.40 2.75 -9.88
C LEU A 112 13.73 3.99 -9.03
N CYS A 113 13.99 3.82 -7.73
CA CYS A 113 14.36 4.89 -6.80
C CYS A 113 15.62 5.65 -7.23
N THR A 114 16.60 4.98 -7.85
CA THR A 114 17.78 5.67 -8.40
C THR A 114 17.41 6.73 -9.45
N ARG A 115 16.28 6.56 -10.13
CA ARG A 115 15.78 7.50 -11.14
C ARG A 115 14.81 8.51 -10.56
N LEU A 116 13.96 8.12 -9.61
CA LEU A 116 13.06 9.04 -8.91
C LEU A 116 13.82 10.16 -8.20
N LYS A 117 15.05 9.89 -7.71
CA LYS A 117 15.95 10.90 -7.13
C LYS A 117 16.41 11.99 -8.11
N ASN A 118 16.25 11.79 -9.42
CA ASN A 118 16.68 12.75 -10.43
C ASN A 118 15.58 13.79 -10.69
N VAL A 119 15.90 15.07 -10.55
CA VAL A 119 15.01 16.22 -10.82
C VAL A 119 14.45 16.28 -12.25
N LYS A 120 15.04 15.54 -13.20
CA LYS A 120 14.53 15.43 -14.57
C LYS A 120 13.47 14.32 -14.74
N CYS A 121 13.23 13.51 -13.72
CA CYS A 121 12.20 12.47 -13.77
C CYS A 121 10.82 13.14 -13.89
N LYS A 122 10.05 12.74 -14.91
CA LYS A 122 8.71 13.28 -15.21
C LYS A 122 7.58 12.38 -14.70
N LEU A 123 7.91 11.31 -13.98
CA LEU A 123 6.92 10.33 -13.53
C LEU A 123 6.03 10.96 -12.45
N GLU A 124 4.73 10.97 -12.71
CA GLU A 124 3.70 11.56 -11.84
C GLU A 124 2.95 10.49 -11.05
N ILE A 125 2.79 9.29 -11.62
CA ILE A 125 2.04 8.17 -11.04
C ILE A 125 2.88 6.91 -11.10
N LEU A 126 3.12 6.31 -9.94
CA LEU A 126 3.80 5.03 -9.80
C LEU A 126 2.92 4.07 -8.97
N ARG A 127 2.57 2.93 -9.55
CA ARG A 127 1.78 1.90 -8.88
C ARG A 127 2.55 0.59 -8.86
N LEU A 128 2.76 0.07 -7.65
CA LEU A 128 3.56 -1.10 -7.31
C LEU A 128 2.82 -1.94 -6.24
N SER A 129 1.50 -2.02 -6.32
CA SER A 129 0.69 -2.83 -5.41
C SER A 129 0.99 -4.31 -5.57
N ASP A 130 1.01 -5.06 -4.46
CA ASP A 130 1.26 -6.51 -4.44
C ASP A 130 2.53 -6.90 -5.21
N CYS A 131 3.65 -6.24 -4.86
CA CYS A 131 4.94 -6.39 -5.54
C CYS A 131 6.06 -7.06 -4.70
N SER A 132 5.69 -7.71 -3.59
CA SER A 132 6.63 -8.31 -2.63
C SER A 132 7.64 -7.32 -2.04
N ILE A 133 7.26 -6.06 -1.89
CA ILE A 133 8.12 -5.00 -1.34
C ILE A 133 8.12 -5.09 0.18
N THR A 134 9.30 -5.05 0.80
CA THR A 134 9.50 -5.10 2.26
C THR A 134 9.98 -3.76 2.81
N GLU A 135 10.33 -3.70 4.10
CA GLU A 135 10.79 -2.47 4.77
C GLU A 135 11.89 -1.72 3.99
N GLU A 136 12.82 -2.45 3.36
CA GLU A 136 13.96 -1.86 2.64
C GLU A 136 13.52 -1.10 1.38
N GLY A 137 12.56 -1.63 0.61
CA GLY A 137 12.00 -0.92 -0.54
C GLY A 137 11.23 0.32 -0.13
N TYR A 138 10.48 0.27 0.98
CA TYR A 138 9.80 1.43 1.54
C TYR A 138 10.77 2.53 2.01
N LYS A 139 11.86 2.17 2.69
CA LYS A 139 12.94 3.11 3.05
C LYS A 139 13.56 3.76 1.81
N ALA A 140 13.83 2.97 0.77
CA ALA A 140 14.41 3.47 -0.47
C ALA A 140 13.48 4.48 -1.16
N LEU A 141 12.17 4.19 -1.21
CA LEU A 141 11.16 5.11 -1.73
C LEU A 141 11.08 6.39 -0.92
N ALA A 142 11.00 6.31 0.41
CA ALA A 142 10.98 7.49 1.26
C ALA A 142 12.22 8.37 1.05
N SER A 143 13.42 7.76 0.98
CA SER A 143 14.67 8.47 0.65
C SER A 143 14.61 9.14 -0.73
N ALA A 144 14.08 8.46 -1.74
CA ALA A 144 13.96 9.01 -3.09
C ALA A 144 13.02 10.22 -3.13
N LEU A 145 11.88 10.13 -2.45
CA LEU A 145 10.88 11.19 -2.41
C LEU A 145 11.34 12.42 -1.64
N ARG A 146 12.10 12.25 -0.54
CA ARG A 146 12.75 13.40 0.14
C ARG A 146 13.79 14.09 -0.74
N SER A 147 14.49 13.32 -1.58
CA SER A 147 15.54 13.86 -2.46
C SER A 147 14.98 14.66 -3.64
N ASN A 148 13.81 14.28 -4.13
CA ASN A 148 13.15 14.92 -5.27
C ASN A 148 11.65 15.07 -5.03
N PRO A 149 11.25 16.07 -4.23
CA PRO A 149 9.87 16.17 -3.75
C PRO A 149 8.84 16.52 -4.82
N SER A 150 9.21 17.10 -5.97
CA SER A 150 8.28 17.93 -6.77
C SER A 150 7.49 17.23 -7.89
N HIS A 151 7.75 15.96 -8.23
CA HIS A 151 7.22 15.38 -9.47
C HIS A 151 6.21 14.24 -9.29
N LEU A 152 6.40 13.37 -8.30
CA LEU A 152 5.48 12.26 -8.08
C LEU A 152 4.23 12.74 -7.32
N ILE A 153 3.06 12.54 -7.92
CA ILE A 153 1.76 12.97 -7.41
C ILE A 153 1.04 11.81 -6.71
N GLU A 154 1.15 10.61 -7.27
CA GLU A 154 0.51 9.40 -6.75
C GLU A 154 1.51 8.25 -6.64
N LEU A 155 1.55 7.64 -5.45
CA LEU A 155 2.27 6.41 -5.17
C LEU A 155 1.33 5.39 -4.52
N ASP A 156 1.15 4.25 -5.17
CA ASP A 156 0.39 3.11 -4.64
C ASP A 156 1.33 1.92 -4.36
N LEU A 157 1.38 1.52 -3.10
CA LEU A 157 2.17 0.42 -2.54
C LEU A 157 1.30 -0.59 -1.79
N THR A 158 -0.03 -0.54 -1.96
CA THR A 158 -0.97 -1.43 -1.27
C THR A 158 -0.61 -2.91 -1.46
N GLY A 159 -0.90 -3.74 -0.46
CA GLY A 159 -0.63 -5.18 -0.53
C GLY A 159 0.81 -5.61 -0.20
N ASN A 160 1.77 -4.68 -0.20
CA ASN A 160 3.16 -4.94 0.23
C ASN A 160 3.32 -4.96 1.76
N ASP A 161 4.56 -5.04 2.27
CA ASP A 161 4.85 -5.00 3.71
C ASP A 161 5.88 -3.92 4.10
N PRO A 162 5.45 -2.74 4.56
CA PRO A 162 6.38 -1.70 5.02
C PRO A 162 7.14 -2.08 6.30
N GLY A 163 6.62 -3.02 7.09
CA GLY A 163 7.04 -3.30 8.47
C GLY A 163 7.19 -2.04 9.36
N PRO A 164 7.59 -2.20 10.63
CA PRO A 164 7.76 -1.06 11.54
C PRO A 164 8.69 0.04 11.00
N SER A 165 9.79 -0.33 10.33
CA SER A 165 10.79 0.66 9.93
C SER A 165 10.41 1.41 8.65
N GLY A 166 9.75 0.75 7.68
CA GLY A 166 9.20 1.43 6.50
C GLY A 166 8.01 2.34 6.85
N VAL A 167 7.13 1.92 7.78
CA VAL A 167 6.05 2.80 8.30
C VAL A 167 6.64 4.05 8.93
N LYS A 168 7.73 3.92 9.70
CA LYS A 168 8.41 5.06 10.31
C LYS A 168 8.93 6.02 9.24
N GLU A 169 9.64 5.52 8.23
CA GLU A 169 10.16 6.37 7.16
C GLU A 169 9.05 7.09 6.38
N LEU A 170 7.94 6.40 6.06
CA LEU A 170 6.78 7.03 5.43
C LEU A 170 6.13 8.08 6.33
N ASN A 171 6.00 7.80 7.63
CA ASN A 171 5.47 8.76 8.59
C ASN A 171 6.35 10.01 8.69
N ASP A 172 7.67 9.83 8.75
CA ASP A 172 8.63 10.94 8.78
C ASP A 172 8.61 11.74 7.47
N LEU A 173 8.43 11.06 6.32
CA LEU A 173 8.24 11.70 5.01
C LEU A 173 6.96 12.56 4.99
N LEU A 174 5.85 12.10 5.58
CA LEU A 174 4.59 12.86 5.64
C LEU A 174 4.69 14.13 6.50
N GLN A 175 5.68 14.21 7.40
CA GLN A 175 5.96 15.39 8.22
C GLN A 175 7.02 16.31 7.58
N ASP A 176 7.62 15.92 6.46
CA ASP A 176 8.62 16.72 5.76
C ASP A 176 7.95 17.97 5.15
N PRO A 177 8.45 19.20 5.40
CA PRO A 177 7.89 20.42 4.82
C PRO A 177 7.87 20.45 3.29
N ASN A 178 8.74 19.67 2.63
CA ASN A 178 8.82 19.57 1.19
C ASN A 178 7.97 18.44 0.62
N TYR A 179 7.23 17.69 1.44
CA TYR A 179 6.34 16.64 0.96
C TYR A 179 5.29 17.20 -0.02
N SER A 180 5.19 16.63 -1.23
CA SER A 180 4.26 17.11 -2.26
C SER A 180 3.31 16.07 -2.85
N LEU A 181 3.51 14.79 -2.52
CA LEU A 181 2.63 13.70 -2.94
C LEU A 181 1.19 14.00 -2.52
N LYS A 182 0.26 13.96 -3.47
CA LYS A 182 -1.16 14.16 -3.19
C LYS A 182 -1.82 12.87 -2.69
N THR A 183 -1.32 11.74 -3.19
CA THR A 183 -1.86 10.42 -2.87
C THR A 183 -0.71 9.47 -2.56
N LEU A 184 -0.67 8.97 -1.33
CA LEU A 184 0.16 7.84 -0.92
C LEU A 184 -0.76 6.75 -0.37
N ARG A 185 -0.72 5.55 -0.96
CA ARG A 185 -1.48 4.39 -0.50
C ARG A 185 -0.52 3.25 -0.16
N PHE A 186 -0.71 2.65 1.00
CA PHE A 186 -0.03 1.41 1.39
C PHE A 186 -0.93 0.52 2.27
N LEU A 187 -1.91 1.13 2.95
CA LEU A 187 -3.02 0.44 3.61
C LEU A 187 -4.22 0.28 2.68
N GLY A 188 -5.08 -0.71 2.96
CA GLY A 188 -6.42 -0.77 2.37
C GLY A 188 -7.27 0.45 2.77
N PRO A 189 -8.29 0.84 1.98
CA PRO A 189 -9.07 2.07 2.21
C PRO A 189 -9.66 2.19 3.64
N ASP A 190 -10.27 1.11 4.14
CA ASP A 190 -10.87 1.10 5.48
C ASP A 190 -9.81 1.24 6.58
N ALA A 191 -8.65 0.60 6.40
CA ALA A 191 -7.53 0.66 7.33
C ALA A 191 -6.85 2.03 7.31
N ASP A 192 -6.73 2.67 6.14
CA ASP A 192 -6.22 4.04 5.99
C ASP A 192 -7.13 5.06 6.69
N GLU A 193 -8.45 4.98 6.47
CA GLU A 193 -9.41 5.84 7.16
C GLU A 193 -9.35 5.64 8.68
N ALA A 194 -9.28 4.38 9.12
CA ALA A 194 -9.16 4.06 10.53
C ALA A 194 -7.85 4.55 11.14
N CYS A 195 -6.74 4.42 10.43
CA CYS A 195 -5.42 4.90 10.85
C CYS A 195 -5.43 6.42 11.05
N LYS A 196 -6.01 7.17 10.10
CA LYS A 196 -6.20 8.63 10.19
C LYS A 196 -7.11 9.01 11.36
N TYR A 197 -8.23 8.30 11.53
CA TYR A 197 -9.15 8.51 12.64
C TYR A 197 -8.48 8.35 14.01
N VAL A 198 -7.76 7.24 14.22
CA VAL A 198 -7.05 6.98 15.47
C VAL A 198 -5.91 7.98 15.68
N THR A 199 -5.17 8.32 14.62
CA THR A 199 -4.12 9.36 14.66
C THR A 199 -4.69 10.70 15.14
N GLY A 200 -5.88 11.09 14.67
CA GLY A 200 -6.56 12.31 15.13
C GLY A 200 -6.92 12.31 16.62
N ILE A 201 -7.07 11.13 17.23
CA ILE A 201 -7.38 10.99 18.67
C ILE A 201 -6.11 11.03 19.52
N VAL A 202 -5.07 10.30 19.12
CA VAL A 202 -3.87 10.07 19.95
C VAL A 202 -2.64 10.89 19.52
N GLY A 203 -2.74 11.62 18.40
CA GLY A 203 -1.67 12.47 17.87
C GLY A 203 -0.46 11.71 17.31
N LYS A 204 -0.54 10.39 17.20
CA LYS A 204 0.53 9.52 16.70
C LYS A 204 -0.04 8.47 15.77
N ASN A 205 0.75 8.10 14.77
CA ASN A 205 0.39 7.03 13.84
C ASN A 205 0.26 5.69 14.60
N PRO A 206 -0.93 5.06 14.62
CA PRO A 206 -1.16 3.85 15.41
C PRO A 206 -0.34 2.64 14.94
N LEU A 207 0.13 2.61 13.70
CA LEU A 207 1.00 1.55 13.20
C LEU A 207 2.40 1.55 13.83
N LEU A 208 2.79 2.66 14.47
CA LEU A 208 4.05 2.79 15.21
C LEU A 208 3.89 2.48 16.71
N LEU A 209 2.66 2.23 17.18
CA LEU A 209 2.38 2.00 18.59
C LEU A 209 2.42 0.51 18.94
N ARG A 210 2.87 0.22 20.16
CA ARG A 210 2.71 -1.10 20.79
C ARG A 210 1.59 -1.11 21.83
N GLU A 211 1.30 0.05 22.40
CA GLU A 211 0.14 0.26 23.27
C GLU A 211 -0.74 1.36 22.69
N LEU A 212 -2.03 1.07 22.57
CA LEU A 212 -3.06 2.04 22.21
C LEU A 212 -4.07 2.13 23.35
N ASN A 213 -4.11 3.31 23.98
CA ASN A 213 -5.07 3.61 25.03
C ASN A 213 -6.13 4.59 24.50
N LEU A 214 -7.35 4.08 24.33
CA LEU A 214 -8.53 4.83 23.92
C LEU A 214 -9.58 4.88 25.03
N SER A 215 -9.19 4.65 26.28
CA SER A 215 -10.11 4.67 27.43
C SER A 215 -10.75 6.05 27.58
N GLU A 216 -12.06 6.10 27.84
CA GLU A 216 -12.86 7.32 28.02
C GLU A 216 -12.92 8.23 26.78
N ARG A 217 -12.70 7.68 25.59
CA ARG A 217 -12.69 8.43 24.32
C ARG A 217 -13.84 8.09 23.36
N GLN A 218 -14.66 7.10 23.71
CA GLN A 218 -15.80 6.62 22.91
C GLN A 218 -15.46 6.44 21.41
N PRO A 219 -14.43 5.64 21.06
CA PRO A 219 -13.99 5.51 19.68
C PRO A 219 -15.05 4.82 18.80
N ASP A 220 -15.06 5.16 17.51
CA ASP A 220 -15.81 4.42 16.49
C ASP A 220 -15.21 3.02 16.34
N LEU A 221 -15.96 2.03 16.86
CA LEU A 221 -15.51 0.64 16.89
C LEU A 221 -15.45 -0.01 15.52
N LYS A 222 -16.17 0.50 14.51
CA LYS A 222 -16.04 0.00 13.13
C LYS A 222 -14.70 0.41 12.54
N LYS A 223 -14.31 1.67 12.75
CA LYS A 223 -12.99 2.17 12.35
C LYS A 223 -11.88 1.44 13.10
N LEU A 224 -12.01 1.31 14.42
CA LEU A 224 -11.01 0.58 15.21
C LEU A 224 -10.90 -0.90 14.77
N ALA A 225 -12.02 -1.55 14.49
CA ALA A 225 -12.01 -2.92 13.96
C ALA A 225 -11.32 -3.02 12.58
N ALA A 226 -11.52 -2.04 11.68
CA ALA A 226 -10.83 -2.00 10.39
C ALA A 226 -9.30 -1.88 10.55
N LEU A 227 -8.83 -1.03 11.48
CA LEU A 227 -7.40 -0.92 11.81
C LEU A 227 -6.86 -2.24 12.37
N LEU A 228 -7.55 -2.86 13.34
CA LEU A 228 -7.10 -4.10 13.97
C LEU A 228 -7.07 -5.30 13.00
N LYS A 229 -7.96 -5.30 12.00
CA LYS A 229 -8.02 -6.33 10.96
C LYS A 229 -6.85 -6.24 9.98
N ASP A 230 -6.27 -5.06 9.80
CA ASP A 230 -5.16 -4.83 8.89
C ASP A 230 -3.88 -5.53 9.38
N LYS A 231 -3.17 -6.20 8.47
CA LYS A 231 -1.96 -6.99 8.78
C LYS A 231 -0.81 -6.13 9.31
N HIS A 232 -0.79 -4.84 9.00
CA HIS A 232 0.24 -3.91 9.44
C HIS A 232 -0.01 -3.37 10.86
N CYS A 233 -1.17 -3.67 11.48
CA CYS A 233 -1.42 -3.32 12.87
C CYS A 233 -0.65 -4.24 13.82
N GLN A 234 0.26 -3.65 14.59
CA GLN A 234 1.27 -4.35 15.40
C GLN A 234 1.13 -4.07 16.92
N LEU A 235 -0.08 -3.70 17.35
CA LEU A 235 -0.43 -3.42 18.74
C LEU A 235 -0.33 -4.67 19.61
N ASN A 236 0.31 -4.53 20.77
CA ASN A 236 0.35 -5.55 21.82
C ASN A 236 -0.69 -5.29 22.92
N THR A 237 -0.97 -4.02 23.21
CA THR A 237 -1.90 -3.63 24.27
C THR A 237 -2.97 -2.71 23.71
N LEU A 238 -4.24 -3.05 23.94
CA LEU A 238 -5.38 -2.23 23.60
C LEU A 238 -6.23 -1.98 24.85
N LYS A 239 -6.31 -0.72 25.28
CA LYS A 239 -7.13 -0.29 26.42
C LYS A 239 -8.32 0.51 25.91
N LEU A 240 -9.51 0.05 26.24
CA LEU A 240 -10.79 0.60 25.80
C LEU A 240 -11.73 0.83 26.99
N ASN A 241 -11.16 1.20 28.13
CA ASN A 241 -11.91 1.28 29.38
C ASN A 241 -12.96 2.40 29.32
N ASN A 242 -14.08 2.23 30.01
CA ASN A 242 -15.09 3.27 30.20
C ASN A 242 -15.61 3.92 28.89
N ASN A 243 -15.80 3.12 27.84
CA ASN A 243 -16.20 3.61 26.51
C ASN A 243 -17.66 3.31 26.14
N ASN A 244 -18.47 2.85 27.11
CA ASN A 244 -19.87 2.47 26.88
C ASN A 244 -20.04 1.41 25.76
N ILE A 245 -19.02 0.56 25.55
CA ILE A 245 -19.02 -0.50 24.53
C ILE A 245 -20.09 -1.53 24.91
N ARG A 246 -20.95 -1.87 23.94
CA ARG A 246 -22.00 -2.89 24.06
C ARG A 246 -21.61 -4.19 23.36
N ALA A 247 -22.47 -5.20 23.45
CA ALA A 247 -22.25 -6.51 22.86
C ALA A 247 -21.95 -6.46 21.35
N GLU A 248 -22.63 -5.60 20.59
CA GLU A 248 -22.42 -5.45 19.13
C GLU A 248 -21.04 -4.87 18.82
N GLY A 249 -20.64 -3.84 19.56
CA GLY A 249 -19.32 -3.21 19.43
C GLY A 249 -18.19 -4.19 19.78
N CYS A 250 -18.38 -4.98 20.83
CA CYS A 250 -17.47 -6.05 21.20
C CYS A 250 -17.38 -7.13 20.11
N ALA A 251 -18.50 -7.52 19.49
CA ALA A 251 -18.48 -8.50 18.40
C ALA A 251 -17.61 -8.04 17.22
N ALA A 252 -17.71 -6.76 16.83
CA ALA A 252 -16.88 -6.19 15.75
C ALA A 252 -15.38 -6.24 16.08
N LEU A 253 -15.00 -5.87 17.30
CA LEU A 253 -13.62 -5.95 17.76
C LEU A 253 -13.09 -7.39 17.75
N ILE A 254 -13.87 -8.33 18.30
CA ILE A 254 -13.47 -9.74 18.37
C ILE A 254 -13.39 -10.37 16.97
N SER A 255 -14.29 -10.00 16.05
CA SER A 255 -14.20 -10.44 14.66
C SER A 255 -12.93 -9.94 13.97
N ALA A 256 -12.53 -8.69 14.22
CA ALA A 256 -11.29 -8.14 13.69
C ALA A 256 -10.05 -8.85 14.26
N LEU A 257 -10.01 -9.05 15.59
CA LEU A 257 -8.92 -9.76 16.26
C LEU A 257 -8.81 -11.23 15.82
N ASN A 258 -9.93 -11.89 15.51
CA ASN A 258 -9.87 -13.24 14.94
C ASN A 258 -9.33 -13.28 13.51
N SER A 259 -9.55 -12.22 12.73
CA SER A 259 -9.08 -12.11 11.35
C SER A 259 -7.57 -11.80 11.28
N ASN A 260 -7.07 -11.02 12.25
CA ASN A 260 -5.64 -10.76 12.43
C ASN A 260 -5.23 -11.07 13.89
N PRO A 261 -5.00 -12.35 14.22
CA PRO A 261 -4.81 -12.80 15.59
C PRO A 261 -3.41 -12.52 16.16
N SER A 262 -2.54 -11.86 15.40
CA SER A 262 -1.11 -12.13 15.48
C SER A 262 -0.31 -11.31 16.50
N ASN A 263 -0.84 -10.24 17.09
CA ASN A 263 0.00 -9.32 17.90
C ASN A 263 -0.55 -8.91 19.26
N LEU A 264 -1.87 -8.94 19.48
CA LEU A 264 -2.46 -8.42 20.71
C LEU A 264 -2.25 -9.39 21.88
N ILE A 265 -1.57 -8.91 22.93
CA ILE A 265 -1.21 -9.63 24.15
C ILE A 265 -2.17 -9.24 25.30
N GLU A 266 -2.55 -7.96 25.37
CA GLU A 266 -3.43 -7.42 26.42
C GLU A 266 -4.61 -6.65 25.82
N LEU A 267 -5.82 -7.02 26.24
CA LEU A 267 -7.07 -6.34 25.93
C LEU A 267 -7.79 -5.97 27.23
N ASP A 268 -8.00 -4.67 27.45
CA ASP A 268 -8.77 -4.17 28.59
C ASP A 268 -10.05 -3.50 28.12
N LEU A 269 -11.18 -4.11 28.51
CA LEU A 269 -12.54 -3.66 28.24
C LEU A 269 -13.26 -3.26 29.54
N SER A 270 -12.55 -3.00 30.62
CA SER A 270 -13.15 -2.68 31.92
C SER A 270 -14.04 -1.42 31.86
N GLY A 271 -15.12 -1.40 32.63
CA GLY A 271 -16.07 -0.29 32.65
C GLY A 271 -16.98 -0.17 31.41
N ASN A 272 -17.10 -1.23 30.61
CA ASN A 272 -18.03 -1.29 29.47
C ASN A 272 -19.30 -2.10 29.79
N LYS A 273 -20.29 -2.04 28.89
CA LYS A 273 -21.63 -2.64 29.06
C LYS A 273 -21.81 -3.86 28.16
N LEU A 274 -20.92 -4.84 28.26
CA LEU A 274 -20.91 -6.01 27.37
C LEU A 274 -22.07 -6.96 27.64
N GLY A 275 -22.42 -7.16 28.91
CA GLY A 275 -23.41 -8.15 29.35
C GLY A 275 -23.04 -9.59 28.96
N ASN A 276 -23.94 -10.53 29.24
CA ASN A 276 -23.71 -11.96 28.94
C ASN A 276 -23.46 -12.21 27.44
N THR A 277 -24.15 -11.47 26.57
CA THR A 277 -23.99 -11.57 25.12
C THR A 277 -22.58 -11.15 24.69
N GLY A 278 -22.07 -10.03 25.19
CA GLY A 278 -20.71 -9.58 24.86
C GLY A 278 -19.63 -10.54 25.38
N ILE A 279 -19.81 -11.12 26.57
CA ILE A 279 -18.89 -12.16 27.08
C ILE A 279 -18.88 -13.41 26.19
N ARG A 280 -20.04 -13.86 25.70
CA ARG A 280 -20.10 -14.97 24.74
C ARG A 280 -19.37 -14.67 23.43
N ASN A 281 -19.40 -13.41 22.98
CA ASN A 281 -18.70 -12.98 21.76
C ASN A 281 -17.18 -13.07 21.88
N ILE A 282 -16.61 -13.12 23.08
CA ILE A 282 -15.16 -13.27 23.29
C ILE A 282 -14.70 -14.73 23.17
N SER A 283 -15.59 -15.70 23.41
CA SER A 283 -15.24 -17.13 23.41
C SER A 283 -14.55 -17.61 22.13
N PRO A 284 -14.97 -17.21 20.90
CA PRO A 284 -14.27 -17.61 19.68
C PRO A 284 -12.82 -17.16 19.62
N LEU A 285 -12.50 -15.95 20.13
CA LEU A 285 -11.13 -15.43 20.17
C LEU A 285 -10.23 -16.31 21.05
N LEU A 286 -10.71 -16.67 22.23
CA LEU A 286 -9.96 -17.50 23.18
C LEU A 286 -9.79 -18.95 22.72
N LYS A 287 -10.61 -19.43 21.79
CA LYS A 287 -10.48 -20.75 21.16
C LYS A 287 -9.61 -20.75 19.91
N ASN A 288 -9.26 -19.57 19.39
CA ASN A 288 -8.45 -19.45 18.19
C ASN A 288 -6.98 -19.78 18.53
N MET A 289 -6.44 -20.86 17.93
CA MET A 289 -5.07 -21.31 18.19
C MET A 289 -3.99 -20.30 17.74
N GLN A 290 -4.34 -19.34 16.90
CA GLN A 290 -3.44 -18.28 16.48
C GLN A 290 -3.52 -17.04 17.38
N CYS A 291 -4.49 -16.96 18.30
CA CYS A 291 -4.64 -15.84 19.22
C CYS A 291 -3.46 -15.78 20.18
N ARG A 292 -2.85 -14.60 20.30
CA ARG A 292 -1.73 -14.34 21.23
C ARG A 292 -2.15 -13.62 22.52
N LEU A 293 -3.45 -13.51 22.77
CA LEU A 293 -3.96 -12.79 23.93
C LEU A 293 -3.64 -13.54 25.22
N GLU A 294 -2.83 -12.94 26.08
CA GLU A 294 -2.44 -13.49 27.40
C GLU A 294 -3.25 -12.85 28.53
N LYS A 295 -3.68 -11.60 28.35
CA LYS A 295 -4.37 -10.81 29.36
C LYS A 295 -5.67 -10.26 28.79
N PHE A 296 -6.78 -10.74 29.31
CA PHE A 296 -8.10 -10.16 29.06
C PHE A 296 -8.66 -9.58 30.36
N LYS A 297 -8.95 -8.28 30.37
CA LYS A 297 -9.52 -7.59 31.53
C LYS A 297 -10.92 -7.09 31.20
N TYR A 298 -11.86 -7.44 32.06
CA TYR A 298 -13.21 -6.91 32.04
C TYR A 298 -13.75 -6.86 33.46
N VAL A 299 -13.71 -5.67 34.05
CA VAL A 299 -14.32 -5.38 35.35
C VAL A 299 -15.50 -4.45 35.13
N VAL A 300 -16.69 -4.84 35.59
CA VAL A 300 -17.85 -3.93 35.60
C VAL A 300 -17.69 -2.97 36.77
N LEU A 301 -17.58 -1.68 36.48
CA LEU A 301 -17.63 -0.65 37.52
C LEU A 301 -19.10 -0.40 37.85
N TYR A 302 -19.55 -0.95 38.97
CA TYR A 302 -20.77 -0.47 39.60
C TYR A 302 -20.47 0.92 40.14
N MET A 303 -21.13 1.95 39.60
CA MET A 303 -21.25 3.20 40.35
C MET A 303 -22.02 2.83 41.63
N TYR A 304 -21.32 2.75 42.75
CA TYR A 304 -21.97 2.94 44.04
C TYR A 304 -22.54 4.36 43.97
N ILE A 305 -23.80 4.47 43.60
CA ILE A 305 -24.59 5.65 43.89
C ILE A 305 -24.64 5.65 45.41
N SER A 306 -23.74 6.40 46.06
CA SER A 306 -23.94 6.82 47.43
C SER A 306 -25.24 7.62 47.42
N ALA A 307 -26.33 6.96 47.75
CA ALA A 307 -27.60 7.61 47.98
C ALA A 307 -27.50 8.32 49.33
N CYS A 308 -27.61 9.65 49.26
CA CYS A 308 -27.73 10.64 50.33
C CYS A 308 -26.48 10.91 51.18
#